data_AF-A0A7S3ZTY1-F1
#
_entry.id   AF-A0A7S3ZTY1-F1
#
_cell.length_a   1.000
_cell.length_b   1.000
_cell.length_c   1.000
_cell.angle_alpha   90.00
_cell.angle_beta   90.00
_cell.angle_gamma   90.00
#
_symmetry.space_group_name_H-M   'P 1'
#
loop_
_entity.id
_entity.type
_entity.pdbx_description
1 polymer ?
#
loop_
_entity_poly.entity_id
_entity_poly.type
_entity_poly.pdbx_seq_one_letter_code
_entity_poly.pdbx_strand_id
1 'polypeptide(L)'
;MEADELRMKVRTIGRPPTGINAKVVNEEYKVWKKNAPFLYDLVLTHALEWPSLTVQWIPDTPPNMSTSLPNKLVLGTHTSLGEPNYLMIASVRLPHYGDPGTEELNAKGDTHGKMEINIKINHEGEINRCAFSSEE
;
A
#
# COMPACT_ATOMS: atom_id res chain seq x y z
N MET A 1 -14.91 -2.37 -30.70
CA MET A 1 -15.45 -1.77 -29.45
C MET A 1 -14.66 -2.43 -28.33
N GLU A 2 -13.44 -1.95 -28.18
CA GLU A 2 -12.34 -2.59 -27.47
C GLU A 2 -11.79 -1.50 -26.55
N ALA A 3 -12.32 -1.46 -25.34
CA ALA A 3 -11.95 -0.50 -24.31
C ALA A 3 -12.39 -1.09 -22.97
N ASP A 4 -11.56 -1.99 -22.46
CA ASP A 4 -11.03 -1.93 -21.08
C ASP A 4 -10.30 -3.23 -20.74
N GLU A 5 -9.39 -3.58 -21.63
CA GLU A 5 -8.24 -4.44 -21.31
C GLU A 5 -7.20 -3.66 -20.47
N LEU A 6 -7.67 -2.86 -19.50
CA LEU A 6 -6.86 -2.32 -18.40
C LEU A 6 -6.60 -3.46 -17.41
N ARG A 7 -5.91 -4.46 -17.94
CA ARG A 7 -5.15 -5.48 -17.25
C ARG A 7 -4.41 -4.75 -16.15
N MET A 8 -4.84 -4.94 -14.89
CA MET A 8 -3.97 -4.86 -13.73
C MET A 8 -2.78 -5.76 -14.07
N LYS A 9 -1.75 -5.20 -14.71
CA LYS A 9 -0.44 -5.80 -14.81
C LYS A 9 0.08 -5.73 -13.40
N VAL A 10 -0.28 -6.73 -12.60
CA VAL A 10 0.47 -7.11 -11.41
C VAL A 10 1.89 -7.38 -11.93
N ARG A 11 2.73 -6.35 -11.92
CA ARG A 11 4.17 -6.50 -12.08
C ARG A 11 4.59 -7.17 -10.78
N THR A 12 4.68 -8.50 -10.80
CA THR A 12 5.42 -9.26 -9.79
C THR A 12 6.84 -8.72 -9.78
N ILE A 13 7.17 -7.93 -8.78
CA ILE A 13 8.52 -7.49 -8.43
C ILE A 13 9.14 -8.64 -7.63
N GLY A 14 9.70 -9.57 -8.40
CA GLY A 14 10.20 -10.87 -7.99
C GLY A 14 10.20 -11.74 -9.26
N ARG A 15 11.21 -12.59 -9.44
CA ARG A 15 11.29 -13.51 -10.59
C ARG A 15 9.90 -14.10 -10.82
N PRO A 16 9.24 -13.87 -11.99
CA PRO A 16 7.91 -14.41 -12.20
C PRO A 16 7.99 -15.92 -11.96
N PRO A 17 7.09 -16.51 -11.17
CA PRO A 17 7.10 -17.95 -10.97
C PRO A 17 7.07 -18.60 -12.36
N THR A 18 8.16 -19.27 -12.74
CA THR A 18 8.30 -19.81 -14.09
C THR A 18 7.30 -20.95 -14.26
N GLY A 19 6.39 -20.83 -15.24
CA GLY A 19 5.46 -21.90 -15.60
C GLY A 19 4.14 -21.92 -14.80
N ILE A 20 3.67 -23.13 -14.50
CA ILE A 20 2.35 -23.46 -13.90
C ILE A 20 2.06 -22.62 -12.65
N ASN A 21 3.09 -22.32 -11.84
CA ASN A 21 2.96 -21.56 -10.60
C ASN A 21 2.37 -20.15 -10.79
N ALA A 22 2.68 -19.42 -11.88
CA ALA A 22 2.09 -18.10 -12.11
C ALA A 22 0.58 -18.18 -12.44
N LYS A 23 0.16 -19.23 -13.13
CA LYS A 23 -1.26 -19.46 -13.44
C LYS A 23 -2.04 -19.78 -12.18
N VAL A 24 -1.51 -20.68 -11.34
CA VAL A 24 -2.12 -21.06 -10.05
C VAL A 24 -2.25 -19.84 -9.14
N VAL A 25 -1.18 -19.07 -8.94
CA VAL A 25 -1.20 -17.85 -8.10
C VAL A 25 -2.26 -16.84 -8.59
N ASN A 26 -2.41 -16.69 -9.90
CA ASN A 26 -3.41 -15.78 -10.47
C ASN A 26 -4.85 -16.31 -10.31
N GLU A 27 -5.07 -17.62 -10.37
CA GLU A 27 -6.38 -18.22 -10.10
C GLU A 27 -6.76 -18.10 -8.62
N GLU A 28 -5.84 -18.42 -7.71
CA GLU A 28 -6.03 -18.25 -6.27
C GLU A 28 -6.31 -16.80 -5.90
N TYR A 29 -5.56 -15.85 -6.48
CA TYR A 29 -5.80 -14.42 -6.28
C TYR A 29 -7.20 -14.00 -6.73
N LYS A 30 -7.70 -14.53 -7.85
CA LYS A 30 -9.07 -14.24 -8.32
C LYS A 30 -10.12 -14.79 -7.37
N VAL A 31 -9.92 -15.99 -6.82
CA VAL A 31 -10.82 -16.58 -5.83
C VAL A 31 -10.81 -15.73 -4.55
N TRP A 32 -9.63 -15.39 -4.03
CA TRP A 32 -9.48 -14.51 -2.87
C TRP A 32 -10.19 -13.18 -3.09
N LYS A 33 -10.00 -12.53 -4.24
CA LYS A 33 -10.62 -11.24 -4.56
C LYS A 33 -12.14 -11.30 -4.58
N LYS A 34 -12.74 -12.42 -5.03
CA LYS A 34 -14.20 -12.62 -4.97
C LYS A 34 -14.71 -12.78 -3.54
N ASN A 35 -13.91 -13.36 -2.67
CA ASN A 35 -14.28 -13.62 -1.28
C ASN A 35 -13.92 -12.46 -0.33
N ALA A 36 -13.03 -11.55 -0.74
CA ALA A 36 -12.54 -10.46 0.10
C ALA A 36 -13.64 -9.62 0.80
N PRO A 37 -14.77 -9.26 0.15
CA PRO A 37 -15.85 -8.52 0.82
C PRO A 37 -16.52 -9.26 1.98
N PHE A 38 -16.39 -10.58 2.04
CA PHE A 38 -16.92 -11.41 3.13
C PHE A 38 -15.88 -11.70 4.21
N LEU A 39 -14.60 -11.44 3.93
CA LEU A 39 -13.47 -11.78 4.81
C LEU A 39 -12.88 -10.58 5.54
N TYR A 40 -13.00 -9.38 4.97
CA TYR A 40 -12.35 -8.18 5.47
C TYR A 40 -13.32 -7.00 5.45
N ASP A 41 -13.33 -6.22 6.52
CA ASP A 41 -14.06 -4.95 6.57
C ASP A 41 -13.35 -3.86 5.75
N LEU A 42 -12.03 -3.96 5.58
CA LEU A 42 -11.22 -3.00 4.82
C LEU A 42 -10.06 -3.71 4.09
N VAL A 43 -9.95 -3.46 2.79
CA VAL A 43 -8.79 -3.87 1.99
C VAL A 43 -8.30 -2.68 1.18
N LEU A 44 -7.10 -2.20 1.49
CA LEU A 44 -6.43 -1.14 0.73
C LEU A 44 -5.30 -1.75 -0.09
N THR A 45 -5.31 -1.50 -1.40
CA THR A 45 -4.26 -1.95 -2.31
C THR A 45 -3.63 -0.75 -2.99
N HIS A 46 -2.32 -0.59 -2.81
CA HIS A 46 -1.54 0.47 -3.44
C HIS A 46 -0.32 -0.13 -4.15
N ALA A 47 -0.16 0.20 -5.43
CA ALA A 47 0.99 -0.22 -6.22
C ALA A 47 2.11 0.80 -6.06
N LEU A 48 3.18 0.43 -5.34
CA LEU A 48 4.38 1.25 -5.24
C LEU A 48 5.18 1.22 -6.56
N GLU A 49 5.92 2.31 -6.80
CA GLU A 49 6.84 2.39 -7.93
C GLU A 49 7.98 1.37 -7.82
N TRP A 50 8.56 1.26 -6.62
CA TRP A 50 9.61 0.31 -6.28
C TRP A 50 9.19 -0.58 -5.12
N PRO A 51 9.66 -1.84 -5.05
CA PRO A 51 9.42 -2.72 -3.91
C PRO A 51 9.94 -2.07 -2.63
N SER A 52 9.22 -2.29 -1.54
CA SER A 52 9.71 -1.99 -0.19
C SER A 52 10.07 -3.28 0.53
N LEU A 53 11.25 -3.32 1.15
CA LEU A 53 11.70 -4.41 2.01
C LEU A 53 11.31 -4.18 3.49
N THR A 54 10.80 -2.99 3.81
CA THR A 54 10.40 -2.60 5.17
C THR A 54 9.02 -1.97 5.18
N VAL A 55 8.24 -2.19 6.25
CA VAL A 55 6.97 -1.50 6.47
C VAL A 55 6.77 -1.33 7.97
N GLN A 56 6.47 -0.11 8.41
CA GLN A 56 6.18 0.17 9.81
C GLN A 56 5.23 1.35 9.98
N TRP A 57 4.25 1.23 10.87
CA TRP A 57 3.41 2.35 11.28
C TRP A 57 4.18 3.30 12.20
N ILE A 58 3.99 4.61 12.00
CA ILE A 58 4.44 5.65 12.93
C ILE A 58 3.29 5.97 13.88
N PRO A 59 3.47 5.83 15.20
CA PRO A 59 2.47 6.22 16.19
C PRO A 59 2.45 7.74 16.32
N ASP A 60 1.68 8.43 15.47
CA ASP A 60 1.68 9.91 15.41
C ASP A 60 0.29 10.52 15.65
N THR A 61 -0.66 9.73 16.17
CA THR A 61 -1.99 10.22 16.50
C THR A 61 -2.15 10.24 18.01
N PRO A 62 -1.96 11.40 18.67
CA PRO A 62 -2.33 11.51 20.07
C PRO A 62 -3.85 11.35 20.17
N PRO A 63 -4.37 10.64 21.18
CA PRO A 63 -5.78 10.19 21.26
C PRO A 63 -6.83 11.32 21.28
N ASN A 64 -6.39 12.58 21.33
CA ASN A 64 -7.16 13.80 21.52
C ASN A 64 -7.12 14.78 20.34
N MET A 65 -6.32 14.54 19.29
CA MET A 65 -6.39 15.33 18.05
C MET A 65 -7.12 14.55 16.96
N SER A 66 -8.31 15.04 16.61
CA SER A 66 -8.99 14.86 15.32
C SER A 66 -8.85 13.49 14.66
N THR A 67 -9.96 12.75 14.62
CA THR A 67 -10.18 11.54 13.81
C THR A 67 -9.87 11.70 12.31
N SER A 68 -9.53 12.92 11.85
CA SER A 68 -9.22 13.25 10.46
C SER A 68 -7.72 13.21 10.11
N LEU A 69 -6.80 13.00 11.05
CA LEU A 69 -5.37 12.93 10.71
C LEU A 69 -5.03 11.60 10.03
N PRO A 70 -4.30 11.62 8.89
CA PRO A 70 -3.91 10.40 8.22
C PRO A 70 -2.86 9.64 9.04
N ASN A 71 -3.04 8.34 9.15
CA ASN A 71 -2.04 7.44 9.73
C ASN A 71 -0.78 7.45 8.86
N LYS A 72 0.40 7.28 9.46
CA LYS A 72 1.68 7.37 8.73
C LYS A 72 2.40 6.01 8.69
N LEU A 73 2.96 5.68 7.54
CA LEU A 73 3.77 4.48 7.28
C LEU A 73 5.16 4.87 6.83
N VAL A 74 6.16 4.15 7.33
CA VAL A 74 7.53 4.16 6.83
C VAL A 74 7.72 3.02 5.85
N LEU A 75 8.27 3.33 4.68
CA LEU A 75 8.61 2.40 3.61
C LEU A 75 10.04 2.69 3.12
N GLY A 76 10.66 1.68 2.53
CA GLY A 76 11.92 1.82 1.81
C GLY A 76 11.74 1.57 0.32
N THR A 77 12.72 1.94 -0.48
CA THR A 77 12.83 1.45 -1.85
C THR A 77 13.94 0.40 -1.93
N HIS A 78 13.77 -0.51 -2.88
CA HIS A 78 14.81 -1.40 -3.37
C HIS A 78 14.89 -1.26 -4.89
N THR A 79 15.75 -0.36 -5.34
CA THR A 79 15.96 -0.02 -6.76
C THR A 79 17.10 -0.84 -7.37
N SER A 80 17.16 -0.87 -8.71
CA SER A 80 18.28 -1.50 -9.43
C SER A 80 19.48 -0.55 -9.57
N LEU A 81 20.66 -1.10 -9.89
CA LEU A 81 21.91 -0.37 -10.10
C LEU A 81 21.71 0.82 -11.05
N GLY A 82 21.84 2.05 -10.52
CA GLY A 82 21.72 3.30 -11.26
C GLY A 82 20.61 4.23 -10.75
N GLU A 83 19.61 3.71 -10.05
CA GLU A 83 18.50 4.51 -9.51
C GLU A 83 18.70 4.79 -8.00
N PRO A 84 18.47 6.01 -7.52
CA PRO A 84 18.60 6.36 -6.11
C PRO A 84 17.56 5.65 -5.24
N ASN A 85 17.95 5.30 -4.02
CA ASN A 85 17.03 4.75 -3.03
C ASN A 85 16.49 5.85 -2.11
N TYR A 86 15.26 5.65 -1.64
CA TYR A 86 14.55 6.59 -0.79
C TYR A 86 13.96 5.89 0.44
N LEU A 87 14.11 6.53 1.59
CA LEU A 87 13.22 6.33 2.72
C LEU A 87 11.96 7.15 2.47
N MET A 88 10.80 6.50 2.51
CA MET A 88 9.52 7.12 2.19
C MET A 88 8.61 7.13 3.41
N ILE A 89 7.95 8.27 3.66
CA ILE A 89 6.84 8.35 4.61
C ILE A 89 5.56 8.55 3.82
N ALA A 90 4.67 7.57 3.94
CA ALA A 90 3.36 7.59 3.32
C ALA A 90 2.27 7.90 4.35
N SER A 91 1.25 8.65 3.92
CA SER A 91 0.03 8.86 4.69
C SER A 91 -1.09 7.97 4.15
N VAL A 92 -1.79 7.32 5.07
CA VAL A 92 -2.92 6.44 4.81
C VAL A 92 -4.13 7.00 5.55
N ARG A 93 -5.18 7.35 4.78
CA ARG A 93 -6.47 7.72 5.34
C ARG A 93 -7.30 6.46 5.56
N LEU A 94 -7.41 6.04 6.81
CA LEU A 94 -8.28 4.94 7.20
C LEU A 94 -9.70 5.48 7.48
N PRO A 95 -10.75 4.77 7.08
CA PRO A 95 -12.11 5.11 7.50
C PRO A 95 -12.25 4.95 9.03
N HIS A 96 -12.95 5.88 9.68
CA HIS A 96 -13.26 5.78 11.09
C HIS A 96 -14.60 5.08 11.31
N TYR A 97 -14.68 4.25 12.35
CA TYR A 97 -15.92 3.55 12.69
C TYR A 97 -16.99 4.57 13.11
N GLY A 98 -18.04 4.73 12.31
CA GLY A 98 -19.11 5.70 12.55
C GLY A 98 -19.14 6.90 11.60
N ASP A 99 -18.21 7.00 10.64
CA ASP A 99 -18.34 7.99 9.56
C ASP A 99 -19.47 7.58 8.59
N PRO A 100 -20.41 8.50 8.26
CA PRO A 100 -21.57 8.20 7.41
C PRO A 100 -21.23 7.85 5.95
N GLY A 101 -19.95 7.93 5.55
CA GLY A 101 -19.45 7.53 4.22
C GLY A 101 -18.80 6.13 4.18
N THR A 102 -18.72 5.42 5.31
CA THR A 102 -18.01 4.12 5.40
C THR A 102 -18.68 3.01 4.58
N GLU A 103 -19.97 3.16 4.25
CA GLU A 103 -20.70 2.19 3.42
C GLU A 103 -20.42 2.38 1.91
N GLU A 104 -19.80 3.51 1.50
CA GLU A 104 -19.55 3.86 0.10
C GLU A 104 -18.05 3.91 -0.29
N LEU A 105 -17.21 3.11 0.38
CA LEU A 105 -15.76 3.00 0.09
C LEU A 105 -15.39 2.55 -1.34
N ASN A 106 -16.39 2.33 -2.21
CA ASN A 106 -16.23 1.98 -3.62
C ASN A 106 -16.85 3.01 -4.59
N ALA A 107 -17.34 4.16 -4.11
CA ALA A 107 -17.89 5.21 -4.96
C ALA A 107 -16.76 6.06 -5.59
N LYS A 108 -16.85 6.28 -6.91
CA LYS A 108 -15.95 7.18 -7.64
C LYS A 108 -16.01 8.59 -7.02
N GLY A 109 -14.98 8.98 -6.28
CA GLY A 109 -14.88 10.27 -5.62
C GLY A 109 -14.52 10.19 -4.14
N ASP A 110 -14.51 8.98 -3.56
CA ASP A 110 -14.12 8.80 -2.17
C ASP A 110 -12.59 8.94 -1.96
N THR A 111 -12.20 9.72 -0.96
CA THR A 111 -10.80 9.89 -0.55
C THR A 111 -10.41 8.99 0.63
N HIS A 112 -11.37 8.27 1.21
CA HIS A 112 -11.12 7.22 2.19
C HIS A 112 -10.41 6.05 1.52
N GLY A 113 -9.38 5.50 2.18
CA GLY A 113 -8.54 4.45 1.62
C GLY A 113 -7.44 4.91 0.67
N LYS A 114 -7.24 6.22 0.51
CA LYS A 114 -6.13 6.75 -0.29
C LYS A 114 -4.82 6.69 0.50
N MET A 115 -3.80 6.13 -0.14
CA MET A 115 -2.41 6.15 0.31
C MET A 115 -1.61 7.10 -0.58
N GLU A 116 -0.86 8.01 0.05
CA GLU A 116 -0.03 9.00 -0.65
C GLU A 116 1.38 9.05 -0.04
N ILE A 117 2.41 9.11 -0.87
CA ILE A 117 3.80 9.27 -0.42
C ILE A 117 4.06 10.77 -0.24
N ASN A 118 4.29 11.21 0.99
CA ASN A 118 4.45 12.63 1.32
C ASN A 118 5.92 13.06 1.38
N ILE A 119 6.78 12.20 1.91
CA ILE A 119 8.18 12.52 2.16
C ILE A 119 9.04 11.44 1.49
N LYS A 120 10.08 11.87 0.79
CA LYS A 120 11.14 11.02 0.26
C LYS A 120 12.48 11.58 0.71
N ILE A 121 13.26 10.77 1.43
CA ILE A 121 14.59 11.11 1.93
C ILE A 121 15.58 10.23 1.18
N ASN A 122 16.58 10.85 0.54
CA ASN A 122 17.61 10.11 -0.18
C ASN A 122 18.39 9.19 0.77
N HIS A 123 18.62 7.94 0.35
CA HIS A 123 19.33 6.94 1.12
C HIS A 123 20.39 6.24 0.25
N GLU A 124 21.56 6.00 0.82
CA GLU A 124 22.63 5.25 0.16
C GLU A 124 22.34 3.75 0.23
N GLY A 125 22.12 3.13 -0.94
CA GLY A 125 21.74 1.72 -1.01
C GLY A 125 20.30 1.42 -0.57
N GLU A 126 19.93 0.16 -0.67
CA GLU A 126 18.58 -0.32 -0.35
C GLU A 126 18.30 -0.32 1.15
N ILE A 127 17.03 -0.10 1.52
CA ILE A 127 16.61 -0.07 2.91
C ILE A 127 16.03 -1.44 3.28
N ASN A 128 16.87 -2.28 3.91
CA ASN A 128 16.50 -3.62 4.34
C ASN A 128 15.57 -3.65 5.57
N ARG A 129 15.74 -2.69 6.48
CA ARG A 129 14.90 -2.53 7.68
C ARG A 129 14.92 -1.07 8.10
N CYS A 130 13.77 -0.52 8.42
CA CYS A 130 13.64 0.76 9.10
C CYS A 130 12.76 0.58 10.34
N ALA A 131 13.19 1.18 11.45
CA ALA A 131 12.47 1.18 12.71
C ALA A 131 12.34 2.63 13.22
N PHE A 132 11.12 3.07 13.51
CA PHE A 132 10.85 4.29 14.25
C PHE A 132 11.33 4.11 15.70
N SER A 133 12.16 5.03 16.18
CA SER A 133 12.47 5.16 17.61
C SER A 133 11.56 6.22 18.22
N SER A 134 11.00 5.93 19.38
CA SER A 134 10.13 6.83 20.14
C SER A 134 10.89 7.59 21.25
N GLU A 135 12.21 7.63 21.19
CA GLU A 135 13.03 8.34 22.18
C GLU A 135 13.08 9.85 21.84
N GLU A 136 12.62 10.67 22.79
CA GLU A 136 12.69 12.14 22.79
C GLU A 136 14.12 12.68 22.92
#